data_AF-A0A6I7R0W5-F1
#
_entry.id   AF-A0A6I7R0W5-F1
#
_cell.length_a   1.000
_cell.length_b   1.000
_cell.length_c   1.000
_cell.angle_alpha   90.00
_cell.angle_beta   90.00
_cell.angle_gamma   90.00
#
_symmetry.space_group_name_H-M   'P 1'
#
loop_
_entity.id
_entity.type
_entity.pdbx_description
1 polymer ?
#
loop_
_entity_poly.entity_id
_entity_poly.type
_entity_poly.pdbx_seq_one_letter_code
_entity_poly.pdbx_strand_id
1 'polypeptide(L)'
;MYFELPKSQKKIARQVIEKGLQKEFVNGLKKVDGLIEKWKSDKLDNREAYHKVYAAINEHDKHIGRRYDYMSGSKYLLILAAQLADNVITINDLKDFNDDVREKIISISNL
;
A
#
# COMPACT_ATOMS: atom_id res chain seq x y z
N MET A 1 -1.11 -8.26 20.87
CA MET A 1 -1.19 -9.71 20.59
C MET A 1 -0.17 -10.02 19.49
N TYR A 2 0.95 -10.67 19.84
CA TYR A 2 2.00 -11.01 18.85
C TYR A 2 1.60 -12.32 18.17
N PHE A 3 1.14 -12.24 16.92
CA PHE A 3 0.94 -13.39 16.06
C PHE A 3 2.10 -13.43 15.05
N GLU A 4 3.00 -14.38 15.20
CA GLU A 4 4.14 -14.54 14.32
C GLU A 4 3.79 -15.51 13.20
N LEU A 5 3.93 -15.08 11.94
CA LEU A 5 3.65 -15.94 10.79
C LEU A 5 4.62 -17.14 10.74
N PRO A 6 4.13 -18.36 10.46
CA PRO A 6 4.99 -19.49 10.12
C PRO A 6 5.94 -19.15 8.95
N LYS A 7 7.12 -19.79 8.90
CA LYS A 7 8.14 -19.51 7.87
C LYS A 7 7.61 -19.63 6.44
N SER A 8 6.76 -20.63 6.17
CA SER A 8 6.10 -20.81 4.87
C SER A 8 5.17 -19.64 4.53
N GLN A 9 4.36 -19.22 5.49
CA GLN A 9 3.40 -18.11 5.37
C GLN A 9 4.09 -16.74 5.22
N LYS A 10 5.27 -16.55 5.84
CA LYS A 10 6.08 -15.33 5.64
C LYS A 10 6.52 -15.13 4.18
N LYS A 11 6.76 -16.21 3.43
CA LYS A 11 7.12 -16.10 2.00
C LYS A 11 5.93 -15.59 1.19
N ILE A 12 4.73 -16.14 1.45
CA ILE A 12 3.48 -15.72 0.80
C ILE A 12 3.19 -14.25 1.15
N ALA A 13 3.33 -13.89 2.42
CA ALA A 13 3.18 -12.51 2.89
C ALA A 13 4.05 -11.51 2.13
N ARG A 14 5.34 -11.80 1.95
CA ARG A 14 6.23 -10.92 1.17
C ARG A 14 5.74 -10.71 -0.26
N GLN A 15 5.29 -11.78 -0.91
CA GLN A 15 4.82 -11.70 -2.30
C GLN A 15 3.54 -10.85 -2.42
N VAL A 16 2.59 -11.03 -1.50
CA VAL A 16 1.35 -10.25 -1.48
C VAL A 16 1.62 -8.80 -1.10
N ILE A 17 2.49 -8.56 -0.11
CA ILE A 17 2.91 -7.21 0.29
C ILE A 17 3.57 -6.48 -0.89
N GLU A 18 4.51 -7.12 -1.57
CA GLU A 18 5.20 -6.55 -2.73
C GLU A 18 4.20 -6.23 -3.85
N LYS A 19 3.27 -7.14 -4.15
CA LYS A 19 2.20 -6.89 -5.11
C LYS A 19 1.36 -5.66 -4.74
N GLY A 20 1.02 -5.52 -3.46
CA GLY A 20 0.31 -4.34 -2.96
C GLY A 20 1.14 -3.06 -3.07
N LEU A 21 2.42 -3.11 -2.69
CA LEU A 21 3.35 -1.98 -2.82
C LEU A 21 3.47 -1.49 -4.27
N GLN A 22 3.58 -2.40 -5.25
CA GLN A 22 3.58 -2.03 -6.67
C GLN A 22 2.29 -1.34 -7.11
N LYS A 23 1.11 -1.79 -6.61
CA LYS A 23 -0.16 -1.08 -6.87
C LYS A 23 -0.16 0.32 -6.26
N GLU A 24 0.43 0.50 -5.08
CA GLU A 24 0.51 1.83 -4.46
C GLU A 24 1.40 2.76 -5.25
N PHE A 25 2.57 2.32 -5.71
CA PHE A 25 3.41 3.10 -6.61
C PHE A 25 2.65 3.52 -7.87
N VAL A 26 1.90 2.60 -8.50
CA VAL A 26 1.05 2.93 -9.65
C VAL A 26 0.00 4.00 -9.30
N ASN A 27 -0.61 3.92 -8.13
CA ASN A 27 -1.60 4.91 -7.69
C ASN A 27 -0.96 6.30 -7.47
N GLY A 28 0.22 6.35 -6.85
CA GLY A 28 1.00 7.58 -6.69
C GLY A 28 1.36 8.21 -8.04
N LEU A 29 1.88 7.40 -8.97
CA LEU A 29 2.22 7.83 -10.33
C LEU A 29 0.99 8.35 -11.09
N LYS A 30 -0.15 7.66 -11.02
CA LYS A 30 -1.41 8.11 -11.64
C LYS A 30 -1.91 9.43 -11.07
N LYS A 31 -1.76 9.66 -9.76
CA LYS A 31 -2.12 10.94 -9.12
C LYS A 31 -1.26 12.09 -9.69
N VAL A 32 0.04 11.85 -9.84
CA VAL A 32 0.97 12.83 -10.44
C VAL A 32 0.65 13.05 -11.92
N ASP A 33 0.46 11.98 -12.69
CA ASP A 33 0.10 12.04 -14.11
C ASP A 33 -1.16 12.91 -14.33
N GLY A 34 -2.20 12.70 -13.53
CA GLY A 34 -3.41 13.53 -13.60
C GLY A 34 -3.20 15.02 -13.26
N LEU A 35 -2.19 15.38 -12.47
CA LEU A 35 -1.80 16.77 -12.24
C LEU A 35 -1.03 17.35 -13.43
N ILE A 36 -0.14 16.55 -14.01
CA ILE A 36 0.61 16.93 -15.21
C ILE A 36 -0.33 17.15 -16.40
N GLU A 37 -1.33 16.30 -16.59
CA GLU A 37 -2.32 16.47 -17.67
C GLU A 37 -3.19 17.73 -17.48
N LYS A 38 -3.53 18.08 -16.23
CA LYS A 38 -4.21 19.35 -15.93
C LYS A 38 -3.35 20.56 -16.26
N TRP A 39 -2.06 20.50 -15.94
CA TRP A 39 -1.10 21.55 -16.29
C TRP A 39 -0.93 21.69 -17.81
N LYS A 40 -0.73 20.59 -18.53
CA LYS A 40 -0.65 20.59 -20.01
C LYS A 40 -1.92 21.11 -20.69
N SER A 41 -3.06 20.99 -20.02
CA SER A 41 -4.36 21.48 -20.52
C SER A 41 -4.65 22.94 -20.09
N ASP A 42 -3.65 23.68 -19.61
CA ASP A 42 -3.76 25.06 -19.11
C ASP A 42 -4.79 25.25 -17.96
N LYS A 43 -5.14 24.17 -17.24
CA LYS A 43 -6.06 24.21 -16.08
C LYS A 43 -5.34 24.56 -14.77
N LEU A 44 -4.01 24.55 -14.77
CA LEU A 44 -3.16 24.91 -13.64
C LEU A 44 -2.02 25.75 -14.20
N ASP A 45 -1.65 26.83 -13.50
CA ASP A 45 -0.43 27.56 -13.84
C ASP A 45 0.82 26.77 -13.40
N ASN A 46 2.00 27.22 -13.87
CA ASN A 46 3.28 26.55 -13.61
C ASN A 46 3.59 26.41 -12.11
N ARG A 47 3.33 27.45 -11.32
CA ARG A 47 3.64 27.47 -9.88
C ARG A 47 2.71 26.53 -9.13
N GLU A 48 1.42 26.60 -9.43
CA GLU A 48 0.41 25.75 -8.84
C GLU A 48 0.64 24.27 -9.17
N ALA A 49 0.92 23.96 -10.44
CA ALA A 49 1.24 22.61 -10.90
C ALA A 49 2.46 22.05 -10.17
N TYR A 50 3.56 22.81 -10.09
CA TYR A 50 4.78 22.40 -9.41
C TYR A 50 4.53 22.06 -7.94
N HIS A 51 3.86 22.94 -7.20
CA HIS A 51 3.58 22.70 -5.78
C HIS A 51 2.62 21.53 -5.57
N LYS A 52 1.60 21.36 -6.42
CA LYS A 52 0.66 20.23 -6.31
C LYS A 52 1.34 18.89 -6.60
N VAL A 53 2.21 18.82 -7.61
CA VAL A 53 2.98 17.61 -7.92
C VAL A 53 3.91 17.28 -6.75
N TYR A 54 4.67 18.26 -6.25
CA TYR A 54 5.53 18.06 -5.09
C TYR A 54 4.77 17.56 -3.86
N ALA A 55 3.63 18.20 -3.54
CA ALA A 55 2.80 17.80 -2.42
C ALA A 55 2.28 16.36 -2.60
N ALA A 56 1.81 16.00 -3.81
CA ALA A 56 1.32 14.66 -4.09
C ALA A 56 2.40 13.59 -3.91
N ILE A 57 3.63 13.85 -4.38
CA ILE A 57 4.78 12.93 -4.20
C ILE A 57 5.14 12.82 -2.73
N ASN A 58 5.30 13.94 -2.03
CA ASN A 58 5.70 13.97 -0.62
C ASN A 58 4.68 13.29 0.31
N GLU A 59 3.38 13.50 0.08
CA GLU A 59 2.33 12.81 0.82
C GLU A 59 2.36 11.31 0.58
N HIS A 60 2.54 10.89 -0.67
CA HIS A 60 2.57 9.49 -1.05
C HIS A 60 3.82 8.80 -0.48
N ASP A 61 4.98 9.43 -0.57
CA ASP A 61 6.24 8.92 0.01
C ASP A 61 6.11 8.72 1.52
N LYS A 62 5.54 9.69 2.25
CA LYS A 62 5.25 9.54 3.69
C LYS A 62 4.31 8.36 3.98
N HIS A 63 3.32 8.14 3.13
CA HIS A 63 2.39 7.01 3.28
C HIS A 63 3.11 5.66 3.08
N ILE A 64 3.91 5.54 2.02
CA ILE A 64 4.74 4.36 1.74
C ILE A 64 5.71 4.12 2.91
N GLY A 65 6.44 5.15 3.34
CA GLY A 65 7.39 5.03 4.44
C GLY A 65 6.74 4.57 5.74
N ARG A 66 5.61 5.16 6.14
CA ARG A 66 4.87 4.74 7.34
C ARG A 66 4.49 3.26 7.34
N ARG A 67 4.17 2.70 6.16
CA ARG A 67 3.71 1.32 6.03
C ARG A 67 4.88 0.33 5.89
N TYR A 68 5.89 0.67 5.10
CA TYR A 68 6.89 -0.29 4.64
C TYR A 68 8.29 -0.06 5.22
N ASP A 69 8.58 1.10 5.83
CA ASP A 69 9.89 1.34 6.41
C ASP A 69 10.17 0.39 7.58
N TYR A 70 11.42 -0.10 7.61
CA TYR A 70 11.88 -1.09 8.59
C TYR A 70 10.96 -2.31 8.65
N MET A 71 10.44 -2.73 7.50
CA MET A 71 9.57 -3.90 7.40
C MET A 71 10.33 -5.17 7.82
N SER A 72 9.78 -5.87 8.79
CA SER A 72 10.29 -7.14 9.31
C SER A 72 9.17 -8.18 9.36
N GLY A 73 9.52 -9.45 9.58
CA GLY A 73 8.55 -10.56 9.58
C GLY A 73 7.39 -10.37 10.58
N SER A 74 7.64 -9.71 11.72
CA SER A 74 6.62 -9.44 12.74
C SER A 74 5.61 -8.35 12.32
N LYS A 75 5.96 -7.51 11.33
CA LYS A 75 5.06 -6.47 10.80
C LYS A 75 4.17 -6.96 9.65
N TYR A 76 4.46 -8.10 9.04
CA TYR A 76 3.77 -8.55 7.83
C TYR A 76 2.26 -8.66 7.98
N LEU A 77 1.79 -9.18 9.11
CA LEU A 77 0.36 -9.35 9.34
C LEU A 77 -0.35 -7.98 9.40
N LEU A 78 0.24 -7.00 10.08
CA LEU A 78 -0.29 -5.64 10.16
C LEU A 78 -0.26 -4.94 8.80
N ILE A 79 0.82 -5.12 8.02
CA ILE A 79 0.93 -4.54 6.67
C ILE A 79 -0.14 -5.12 5.75
N LEU A 80 -0.35 -6.45 5.76
CA LEU A 80 -1.40 -7.10 4.97
C LEU A 80 -2.79 -6.63 5.36
N ALA A 81 -3.06 -6.50 6.67
CA ALA A 81 -4.34 -6.00 7.16
C ALA A 81 -4.57 -4.55 6.74
N ALA A 82 -3.56 -3.68 6.84
CA ALA A 82 -3.64 -2.29 6.38
C ALA A 82 -3.83 -2.19 4.86
N GLN A 83 -3.12 -3.01 4.07
CA GLN A 83 -3.32 -3.07 2.61
C GLN A 83 -4.74 -3.54 2.26
N LEU A 84 -5.32 -4.45 3.04
CA LEU A 84 -6.69 -4.92 2.83
C LEU A 84 -7.71 -3.85 3.21
N ALA A 85 -7.54 -3.19 4.36
CA ALA A 85 -8.41 -2.10 4.82
C ALA A 85 -8.48 -0.94 3.80
N ASP A 86 -7.33 -0.60 3.21
CA ASP A 86 -7.23 0.44 2.19
C ASP A 86 -7.57 -0.06 0.77
N ASN A 87 -8.04 -1.30 0.62
CA ASN A 87 -8.39 -1.93 -0.65
C ASN A 87 -7.23 -1.98 -1.67
N VAL A 88 -5.99 -1.92 -1.21
CA VAL A 88 -4.78 -2.11 -2.04
C VAL A 88 -4.69 -3.57 -2.50
N ILE A 89 -4.98 -4.50 -1.59
CA ILE A 89 -5.15 -5.93 -1.89
C ILE A 89 -6.58 -6.35 -1.61
N THR A 90 -6.96 -7.52 -2.13
CA THR A 90 -8.30 -8.09 -2.00
C THR A 90 -8.25 -9.39 -1.20
N ILE A 91 -9.42 -9.89 -0.76
CA ILE A 91 -9.51 -11.19 -0.08
C ILE A 91 -8.96 -12.32 -0.97
N ASN A 92 -9.12 -12.22 -2.29
CA ASN A 92 -8.58 -13.19 -3.23
C ASN A 92 -7.04 -13.23 -3.25
N ASP A 93 -6.38 -12.11 -2.92
CA ASP A 93 -4.92 -12.07 -2.77
C ASP A 93 -4.46 -12.85 -1.52
N LEU A 94 -5.37 -13.22 -0.62
CA LEU A 94 -5.10 -13.99 0.59
C LEU A 94 -5.40 -15.49 0.47
N LYS A 95 -5.75 -15.98 -0.72
CA LYS A 95 -6.19 -17.37 -0.96
C LYS A 95 -5.15 -18.45 -0.63
N ASP A 96 -3.87 -18.10 -0.71
CA ASP A 96 -2.76 -19.04 -0.48
C ASP A 96 -2.33 -19.09 1.00
N PHE A 97 -2.90 -18.22 1.84
CA PHE A 97 -2.73 -18.30 3.29
C PHE A 97 -3.63 -19.38 3.87
N ASN A 98 -3.16 -20.00 4.96
CA ASN A 98 -3.98 -20.87 5.79
C ASN A 98 -5.14 -20.08 6.41
N ASP A 99 -6.25 -20.75 6.70
CA ASP A 99 -7.49 -20.12 7.16
C ASP A 99 -7.29 -19.27 8.43
N ASP A 100 -6.61 -19.78 9.46
CA ASP A 100 -6.32 -19.03 10.69
C ASP A 100 -5.59 -17.69 10.42
N VAL A 101 -4.64 -17.70 9.49
CA VAL A 101 -3.86 -16.50 9.14
C VAL A 101 -4.74 -15.51 8.37
N ARG A 102 -5.53 -16.02 7.43
CA ARG A 102 -6.45 -15.21 6.62
C ARG A 102 -7.50 -14.53 7.50
N GLU A 103 -8.14 -15.29 8.39
CA GLU A 103 -9.11 -14.76 9.35
C GLU A 103 -8.49 -13.70 10.24
N LYS A 104 -7.24 -13.90 10.69
CA LYS A 104 -6.56 -12.90 11.50
C LYS A 104 -6.29 -11.60 10.74
N ILE A 105 -5.89 -11.67 9.47
CA ILE A 105 -5.69 -10.49 8.62
C ILE A 105 -7.01 -9.73 8.45
N ILE A 106 -8.10 -10.43 8.12
CA ILE A 106 -9.43 -9.85 7.92
C ILE A 106 -9.97 -9.24 9.22
N SER A 107 -9.78 -9.92 10.36
CA SER A 107 -10.20 -9.40 11.65
C SER A 107 -9.51 -8.09 12.00
N ILE A 108 -8.21 -7.95 11.69
CA ILE A 108 -7.46 -6.72 11.97
C ILE A 108 -7.80 -5.61 10.98
N SER A 109 -8.11 -5.93 9.71
CA SER A 109 -8.45 -4.90 8.72
C SER A 109 -9.78 -4.19 9.01
N ASN A 110 -10.63 -4.77 9.85
CA ASN A 110 -11.95 -4.23 10.20
C ASN A 110 -11.96 -3.46 11.54
N LEU A 111 -10.79 -3.29 12.18
CA LEU A 111 -10.60 -2.50 13.40
C LEU A 111 -10.25 -1.04 13.05
#